data_AF-A0A7R9AIY6-F1
#
_entry.id   AF-A0A7R9AIY6-F1
#
_cell.length_a   1.000
_cell.length_b   1.000
_cell.length_c   1.000
_cell.angle_alpha   90.00
_cell.angle_beta   90.00
_cell.angle_gamma   90.00
#
_symmetry.space_group_name_H-M   'P 1'
#
loop_
_entity.id
_entity.type
_entity.pdbx_description
1 polymer ?
#
loop_
_entity_poly.entity_id
_entity_poly.type
_entity_poly.pdbx_seq_one_letter_code
_entity_poly.pdbx_strand_id
1 'polypeptide(L)'
;MSGNTFGHVFAVTNFGESHGTAIGCVIDGCPPGLLLTEADLQKDLDRRKPGTSRFVTQRQEDDLVKIVSGVFEGVTTGAPIALLIQNQDQRSKDYGDIAVTFRPGHADYTYWHKYGIRDYRGGGRTSARLTAPMVAAGGVAKKWLREHKGIDIKAYLAQIGSVVLPFESWDFVEQNPFFAANQSVIAQAETYLEDIRLAGNSCGALVKAVVSHMPVGLGQPLYDKLDADIAYAMMGINAVKAVSIGDGFEVVTQLGSEHGDELTPDGFKTNHAGGILGGVSTGQDLRIALAIKPTSSILIEKDSIDVEGMPVKVKTKGRHDPCVGIRAIPIVEAMLALVLMDHVLRNRAQCHGVEVQTPDIALNSPPGLLAIYEELTSFADVHVVAPERNHSGASSSLTLNLPLSVYQANWGPQRGFTYINGTPADCVHIALTGLLSVQPDLVVSGINHGQNMGEDVLYSGTVAAALEGYLCGVPAIALSQVDRGWGELSSCA
;
A
#
# COMPACT_ATOMS: atom_id res chain seq x y z
N MET A 1 22.19 -12.53 -13.53
CA MET A 1 20.86 -13.15 -13.65
C MET A 1 19.97 -12.15 -14.39
N SER A 2 19.19 -12.54 -15.40
CA SER A 2 18.41 -11.58 -16.21
C SER A 2 17.10 -11.10 -15.57
N GLY A 3 16.78 -11.55 -14.35
CA GLY A 3 15.53 -11.23 -13.65
C GLY A 3 15.76 -10.88 -12.18
N ASN A 4 16.77 -10.06 -11.88
CA ASN A 4 17.04 -9.56 -10.52
C ASN A 4 16.71 -8.07 -10.33
N THR A 5 16.26 -7.39 -11.39
CA THR A 5 15.79 -6.00 -11.36
C THR A 5 14.29 -5.99 -11.61
N PHE A 6 13.56 -5.24 -10.79
CA PHE A 6 12.11 -5.09 -10.84
C PHE A 6 11.75 -3.61 -11.05
N GLY A 7 10.87 -3.31 -12.00
CA GLY A 7 10.52 -1.93 -12.39
C GLY A 7 11.40 -1.37 -13.51
N HIS A 8 11.01 -0.20 -14.04
CA HIS A 8 11.63 0.45 -15.20
C HIS A 8 12.27 1.79 -14.85
N VAL A 9 11.50 2.73 -14.31
CA VAL A 9 11.97 4.03 -13.85
C VAL A 9 12.33 3.96 -12.38
N PHE A 10 11.41 3.50 -11.53
CA PHE A 10 11.74 3.12 -10.16
C PHE A 10 12.17 1.65 -10.13
N ALA A 11 13.46 1.40 -10.33
CA ALA A 11 13.98 0.07 -10.56
C ALA A 11 14.73 -0.46 -9.34
N VAL A 12 14.32 -1.63 -8.82
CA VAL A 12 14.93 -2.26 -7.64
C VAL A 12 15.72 -3.49 -8.06
N THR A 13 17.04 -3.43 -7.92
CA THR A 13 17.95 -4.56 -8.18
C THR A 13 18.29 -5.27 -6.88
N ASN A 14 17.78 -6.49 -6.71
CA ASN A 14 17.95 -7.31 -5.51
C ASN A 14 19.23 -8.17 -5.57
N PHE A 15 19.91 -8.36 -4.43
CA PHE A 15 21.10 -9.20 -4.32
C PHE A 15 21.20 -9.97 -2.99
N GLY A 16 22.10 -10.96 -2.99
CA GLY A 16 22.42 -11.81 -1.84
C GLY A 16 21.71 -13.16 -1.85
N GLU A 17 21.99 -13.93 -0.81
CA GLU A 17 21.47 -15.28 -0.57
C GLU A 17 21.09 -15.42 0.90
N SER A 18 20.10 -16.27 1.19
CA SER A 18 19.60 -16.45 2.57
C SER A 18 20.66 -16.85 3.61
N HIS A 19 21.76 -17.48 3.19
CA HIS A 19 22.88 -17.88 4.06
C HIS A 19 24.19 -17.24 3.61
N GLY A 20 24.13 -16.16 2.83
CA GLY A 20 25.27 -15.28 2.57
C GLY A 20 25.51 -14.34 3.75
N THR A 21 26.58 -13.55 3.71
CA THR A 21 26.89 -12.56 4.76
C THR A 21 25.81 -11.50 4.92
N ALA A 22 25.21 -11.07 3.82
CA ALA A 22 24.18 -10.05 3.78
C ALA A 22 23.27 -10.25 2.57
N ILE A 23 22.13 -9.57 2.62
CA ILE A 23 21.20 -9.38 1.50
C ILE A 23 20.99 -7.87 1.32
N GLY A 24 20.48 -7.47 0.17
CA GLY A 24 20.20 -6.06 -0.06
C GLY A 24 19.61 -5.79 -1.43
N CYS A 25 19.46 -4.50 -1.71
CA CYS A 25 19.04 -4.04 -3.02
C CYS A 25 19.65 -2.67 -3.34
N VAL A 26 19.61 -2.32 -4.62
CA VAL A 26 19.86 -0.97 -5.11
C VAL A 26 18.59 -0.47 -5.77
N ILE A 27 18.11 0.68 -5.35
CA ILE A 27 16.97 1.38 -5.93
C ILE A 27 17.50 2.48 -6.84
N ASP A 28 17.15 2.43 -8.12
CA ASP A 28 17.41 3.48 -9.08
C ASP A 28 16.12 4.26 -9.41
N GLY A 29 16.28 5.54 -9.77
CA GLY A 29 15.17 6.44 -10.12
C GLY A 29 14.29 6.91 -8.97
N CYS A 30 14.73 6.79 -7.72
CA CYS A 30 14.07 7.45 -6.59
C CYS A 30 14.18 8.98 -6.73
N PRO A 31 13.07 9.75 -6.68
CA PRO A 31 13.13 11.20 -6.78
C PRO A 31 13.99 11.83 -5.65
N PRO A 32 14.72 12.92 -5.92
CA PRO A 32 15.40 13.69 -4.88
C PRO A 32 14.40 14.43 -3.98
N GLY A 33 14.85 14.81 -2.78
CA GLY A 33 14.09 15.68 -1.86
C GLY A 33 13.21 14.96 -0.84
N LEU A 34 13.18 13.62 -0.84
CA LEU A 34 12.44 12.84 0.16
C LEU A 34 13.24 12.75 1.46
N LEU A 35 12.66 13.15 2.59
CA LEU A 35 13.25 12.89 3.90
C LEU A 35 13.24 11.38 4.15
N LEU A 36 14.40 10.78 4.39
CA LEU A 36 14.54 9.33 4.50
C LEU A 36 15.60 8.93 5.53
N THR A 37 15.20 8.07 6.44
CA THR A 37 16.05 7.44 7.46
C THR A 37 15.78 5.94 7.53
N GLU A 38 16.70 5.16 8.10
CA GLU A 38 16.49 3.74 8.35
C GLU A 38 15.23 3.46 9.19
N ALA A 39 14.89 4.36 10.13
CA ALA A 39 13.72 4.23 10.99
C ALA A 39 12.40 4.27 10.23
N ASP A 40 12.36 4.95 9.07
CA ASP A 40 11.19 4.95 8.20
C ASP A 40 10.94 3.55 7.61
N LEU A 41 12.01 2.84 7.28
CA LEU A 41 11.97 1.52 6.63
C LEU A 41 11.80 0.39 7.63
N GLN A 42 12.33 0.57 8.85
CA GLN A 42 12.34 -0.45 9.88
C GLN A 42 10.92 -0.87 10.30
N LYS A 43 9.93 0.03 10.22
CA LYS A 43 8.52 -0.28 10.55
C LYS A 43 7.97 -1.45 9.73
N ASP A 44 8.19 -1.44 8.41
CA ASP A 44 7.71 -2.50 7.53
C ASP A 44 8.57 -3.77 7.64
N LEU A 45 9.87 -3.62 7.90
CA LEU A 45 10.77 -4.76 8.17
C LEU A 45 10.39 -5.48 9.47
N ASP A 46 10.02 -4.74 10.51
CA ASP A 46 9.56 -5.27 11.79
C ASP A 46 8.23 -6.01 11.67
N ARG A 47 7.32 -5.56 10.81
CA ARG A 47 6.07 -6.29 10.49
C ARG A 47 6.37 -7.61 9.76
N ARG A 48 7.44 -7.65 8.94
CA ARG A 48 7.84 -8.79 8.10
C ARG A 48 8.68 -9.83 8.84
N LYS A 49 9.46 -9.40 9.84
CA LYS A 49 10.50 -10.24 10.47
C LYS A 49 9.91 -11.50 11.09
N PRO A 50 10.67 -12.61 11.12
CA PRO A 50 10.25 -13.81 11.83
C PRO A 50 10.20 -13.58 13.36
N GLY A 51 9.55 -14.48 14.09
CA GLY A 51 9.55 -14.47 15.55
C GLY A 51 8.64 -13.42 16.21
N THR A 52 7.77 -12.75 15.44
CA THR A 52 6.80 -11.77 15.96
C THR A 52 5.65 -12.39 16.75
N SER A 53 5.36 -13.68 16.54
CA SER A 53 4.34 -14.41 17.28
C SER A 53 4.66 -15.91 17.36
N ARG A 54 3.92 -16.65 18.21
CA ARG A 54 4.00 -18.12 18.29
C ARG A 54 3.56 -18.84 16.99
N PHE A 55 2.88 -18.12 16.10
CA PHE A 55 2.27 -18.66 14.87
C PHE A 55 3.17 -18.56 13.64
N VAL A 56 4.32 -17.89 13.77
CA VAL A 56 5.34 -17.78 12.73
C VAL A 56 6.65 -18.46 13.17
N THR A 57 7.59 -18.60 12.24
CA THR A 57 8.89 -19.21 12.47
C THR A 57 9.63 -18.44 13.56
N GLN A 58 10.20 -19.18 14.51
CA GLN A 58 10.87 -18.65 15.70
C GLN A 58 12.35 -18.31 15.42
N ARG A 59 12.68 -17.95 14.19
CA ARG A 59 14.02 -17.43 13.85
C ARG A 59 14.14 -16.02 14.39
N GLN A 60 15.32 -15.67 14.88
CA GLN A 60 15.59 -14.32 15.36
C GLN A 60 16.48 -13.63 14.34
N GLU A 61 15.88 -12.71 13.60
CA GLU A 61 16.55 -11.86 12.63
C GLU A 61 16.04 -10.44 12.88
N ASP A 62 16.93 -9.54 13.25
CA ASP A 62 16.54 -8.15 13.56
C ASP A 62 16.17 -7.35 12.30
N ASP A 63 16.55 -7.86 11.13
CA ASP A 63 16.32 -7.21 9.82
C ASP A 63 16.78 -5.75 9.79
N LEU A 64 17.84 -5.40 10.52
CA LEU A 64 18.35 -4.02 10.56
C LEU A 64 18.84 -3.61 9.17
N VAL A 65 18.15 -2.64 8.58
CA VAL A 65 18.53 -2.04 7.31
C VAL A 65 19.55 -0.93 7.54
N LYS A 66 20.51 -0.84 6.63
CA LYS A 66 21.45 0.27 6.53
C LYS A 66 21.35 0.92 5.16
N ILE A 67 21.20 2.25 5.13
CA ILE A 67 21.30 3.03 3.90
C ILE A 67 22.79 3.28 3.63
N VAL A 68 23.28 2.84 2.47
CA VAL A 68 24.70 2.88 2.10
C VAL A 68 25.01 4.00 1.11
N SER A 69 24.03 4.44 0.32
CA SER A 69 24.16 5.52 -0.68
C SER A 69 22.80 6.14 -1.00
N GLY A 70 22.80 7.20 -1.81
CA GLY A 70 21.58 7.83 -2.33
C GLY A 70 20.89 8.81 -1.38
N VAL A 71 21.32 8.87 -0.11
CA VAL A 71 20.83 9.80 0.92
C VAL A 71 21.98 10.65 1.46
N PHE A 72 21.78 11.96 1.54
CA PHE A 72 22.70 12.93 2.13
C PHE A 72 21.92 13.83 3.09
N GLU A 73 22.43 14.02 4.31
CA GLU A 73 21.76 14.80 5.37
C GLU A 73 20.28 14.41 5.62
N GLY A 74 19.98 13.10 5.50
CA GLY A 74 18.63 12.57 5.69
C GLY A 74 17.67 12.84 4.53
N VAL A 75 18.16 13.28 3.37
CA VAL A 75 17.36 13.57 2.18
C VAL A 75 17.83 12.74 0.98
N THR A 76 16.91 12.20 0.19
CA THR A 76 17.26 11.52 -1.06
C THR A 76 17.87 12.48 -2.06
N THR A 77 18.93 12.05 -2.72
CA THR A 77 19.72 12.88 -3.65
C THR A 77 19.31 12.73 -5.11
N GLY A 78 18.45 11.75 -5.42
CA GLY A 78 18.16 11.33 -6.79
C GLY A 78 19.15 10.31 -7.35
N ALA A 79 20.30 10.12 -6.70
CA ALA A 79 21.24 9.05 -7.02
C ALA A 79 20.74 7.69 -6.48
N PRO A 80 21.27 6.56 -6.99
CA PRO A 80 20.86 5.23 -6.55
C PRO A 80 20.99 5.04 -5.03
N ILE A 81 19.95 4.47 -4.41
CA ILE A 81 19.90 4.16 -2.97
C ILE A 81 20.26 2.68 -2.78
N ALA A 82 21.41 2.41 -2.17
CA ALA A 82 21.78 1.05 -1.79
C ALA A 82 21.33 0.75 -0.34
N LEU A 83 20.60 -0.35 -0.17
CA LEU A 83 20.13 -0.87 1.11
C LEU A 83 20.81 -2.20 1.43
N LEU A 84 21.32 -2.34 2.65
CA LEU A 84 22.01 -3.55 3.10
C LEU A 84 21.40 -4.06 4.41
N ILE A 85 21.17 -5.38 4.50
CA ILE A 85 20.68 -6.07 5.69
C ILE A 85 21.62 -7.26 5.98
N GLN A 86 22.20 -7.31 7.17
CA GLN A 86 23.10 -8.40 7.58
C GLN A 86 22.30 -9.64 8.01
N ASN A 87 22.80 -10.83 7.68
CA ASN A 87 22.20 -12.09 8.16
C ASN A 87 22.90 -12.52 9.46
N GLN A 88 22.16 -12.72 10.55
CA GLN A 88 22.74 -13.01 11.87
C GLN A 88 22.58 -14.48 12.32
N ASP A 89 21.48 -15.16 12.02
CA ASP A 89 21.18 -16.51 12.54
C ASP A 89 21.42 -17.62 11.49
N GLN A 90 22.69 -17.79 11.10
CA GLN A 90 23.09 -18.81 10.13
C GLN A 90 23.43 -20.14 10.81
N ARG A 91 22.48 -21.08 10.83
CA ARG A 91 22.73 -22.47 11.26
C ARG A 91 22.89 -23.40 10.06
N SER A 92 24.10 -23.49 9.53
CA SER A 92 24.38 -24.34 8.35
C SER A 92 24.34 -25.86 8.66
N LYS A 93 24.37 -26.26 9.94
CA LYS A 93 24.52 -27.67 10.37
C LYS A 93 23.30 -28.56 10.14
N ASP A 94 22.10 -27.99 9.96
CA ASP A 94 20.83 -28.76 9.86
C ASP A 94 20.47 -29.19 8.42
N TYR A 95 21.32 -28.91 7.42
CA TYR A 95 20.98 -29.04 5.99
C TYR A 95 21.76 -30.12 5.21
N GLY A 96 22.57 -30.94 5.88
CA GLY A 96 23.43 -31.95 5.21
C GLY A 96 22.64 -32.92 4.32
N ASP A 97 21.55 -33.48 4.84
CA ASP A 97 20.71 -34.46 4.12
C ASP A 97 19.94 -33.84 2.93
N ILE A 98 19.78 -32.50 2.92
CA ILE A 98 19.08 -31.75 1.85
C ILE A 98 20.02 -31.43 0.67
N ALA A 99 21.34 -31.60 0.86
CA ALA A 99 22.32 -31.35 -0.20
C ALA A 99 22.10 -32.27 -1.41
N VAL A 100 21.72 -33.52 -1.16
CA VAL A 100 21.58 -34.58 -2.17
C VAL A 100 20.12 -34.94 -2.49
N THR A 101 19.14 -34.31 -1.84
CA THR A 101 17.71 -34.63 -2.04
C THR A 101 16.92 -33.42 -2.56
N PHE A 102 15.73 -33.65 -3.11
CA PHE A 102 14.82 -32.58 -3.52
C PHE A 102 13.62 -32.50 -2.56
N ARG A 103 13.33 -31.34 -1.96
CA ARG A 103 12.14 -31.20 -1.09
C ARG A 103 10.89 -30.97 -1.95
N PRO A 104 9.83 -31.78 -1.80
CA PRO A 104 8.58 -31.58 -2.53
C PRO A 104 7.99 -30.18 -2.28
N GLY A 105 7.66 -29.47 -3.37
CA GLY A 105 7.09 -28.12 -3.32
C GLY A 105 8.10 -26.98 -3.20
N HIS A 106 9.40 -27.26 -3.05
CA HIS A 106 10.48 -26.27 -3.13
C HIS A 106 11.05 -26.16 -4.55
N ALA A 107 11.92 -25.17 -4.75
CA ALA A 107 12.60 -24.93 -6.02
C ALA A 107 13.83 -25.83 -6.24
N ASP A 108 14.04 -26.82 -5.37
CA ASP A 108 15.26 -27.62 -5.31
C ASP A 108 15.58 -28.31 -6.64
N TYR A 109 14.61 -29.05 -7.19
CA TYR A 109 14.73 -29.79 -8.44
C TYR A 109 14.90 -28.85 -9.64
N THR A 110 14.07 -27.80 -9.71
CA THR A 110 14.09 -26.86 -10.83
C THR A 110 15.38 -26.04 -10.87
N TYR A 111 15.92 -25.64 -9.73
CA TYR A 111 17.21 -24.94 -9.66
C TYR A 111 18.38 -25.84 -10.04
N TRP A 112 18.35 -27.11 -9.63
CA TRP A 112 19.35 -28.09 -10.03
C TRP A 112 19.40 -28.25 -11.55
N HIS A 113 18.24 -28.46 -12.20
CA HIS A 113 18.18 -28.57 -13.66
C HIS A 113 18.47 -27.26 -14.40
N LYS A 114 18.17 -26.10 -13.79
CA LYS A 114 18.41 -24.79 -14.42
C LYS A 114 19.88 -24.35 -14.36
N TYR A 115 20.56 -24.60 -13.23
CA TYR A 115 21.88 -24.03 -12.96
C TYR A 115 22.98 -25.08 -12.75
N GLY A 116 22.65 -26.36 -12.58
CA GLY A 116 23.59 -27.43 -12.25
C GLY A 116 24.17 -27.35 -10.83
N ILE A 117 23.85 -26.29 -10.08
CA ILE A 117 24.29 -26.06 -8.70
C ILE A 117 23.17 -25.41 -7.91
N ARG A 118 23.06 -25.76 -6.64
CA ARG A 118 22.10 -25.20 -5.69
C ARG A 118 22.75 -24.94 -4.34
N ASP A 119 22.50 -23.78 -3.77
CA ASP A 119 22.80 -23.55 -2.36
C ASP A 119 21.74 -24.28 -1.50
N TYR A 120 22.12 -25.46 -1.01
CA TYR A 120 21.26 -26.31 -0.18
C TYR A 120 21.12 -25.79 1.26
N ARG A 121 21.91 -24.79 1.68
CA ARG A 121 21.81 -24.15 2.99
C ARG A 121 20.56 -23.28 2.98
N GLY A 122 19.42 -23.87 3.35
CA GLY A 122 18.11 -23.23 3.30
C GLY A 122 17.50 -23.16 1.89
N GLY A 123 17.37 -21.95 1.35
CA GLY A 123 16.73 -21.71 0.04
C GLY A 123 17.60 -20.92 -0.93
N GLY A 124 18.85 -20.61 -0.57
CA GLY A 124 19.73 -19.76 -1.37
C GLY A 124 19.02 -18.50 -1.84
N ARG A 125 18.99 -18.30 -3.17
CA ARG A 125 18.35 -17.18 -3.87
C ARG A 125 16.81 -17.26 -3.96
N THR A 126 16.21 -18.44 -3.75
CA THR A 126 14.74 -18.62 -3.80
C THR A 126 14.06 -18.41 -2.45
N SER A 127 14.84 -18.18 -1.41
CA SER A 127 14.32 -18.02 -0.06
C SER A 127 13.46 -16.76 0.06
N ALA A 128 12.37 -16.86 0.83
CA ALA A 128 11.60 -15.70 1.28
C ALA A 128 12.42 -14.70 2.12
N ARG A 129 13.68 -15.00 2.48
CA ARG A 129 14.61 -14.03 3.04
C ARG A 129 14.87 -12.86 2.07
N LEU A 130 14.85 -13.12 0.76
CA LEU A 130 15.10 -12.11 -0.27
C LEU A 130 13.93 -11.14 -0.47
N THR A 131 12.82 -11.31 0.25
CA THR A 131 11.76 -10.30 0.31
C THR A 131 12.10 -9.16 1.25
N ALA A 132 13.03 -9.32 2.21
CA ALA A 132 13.36 -8.24 3.14
C ALA A 132 13.92 -6.98 2.43
N PRO A 133 14.86 -7.08 1.47
CA PRO A 133 15.29 -5.92 0.69
C PRO A 133 14.17 -5.30 -0.15
N MET A 134 13.23 -6.12 -0.63
CA MET A 134 12.06 -5.62 -1.38
C MET A 134 11.09 -4.86 -0.45
N VAL A 135 10.91 -5.33 0.79
CA VAL A 135 10.13 -4.62 1.82
C VAL A 135 10.78 -3.30 2.19
N ALA A 136 12.11 -3.28 2.37
CA ALA A 136 12.83 -2.04 2.62
C ALA A 136 12.70 -1.04 1.45
N ALA A 137 12.83 -1.51 0.20
CA ALA A 137 12.59 -0.67 -0.98
C ALA A 137 11.14 -0.21 -1.11
N GLY A 138 10.19 -1.09 -0.78
CA GLY A 138 8.78 -0.76 -0.70
C GLY A 138 8.48 0.31 0.35
N GLY A 139 9.20 0.34 1.47
CA GLY A 139 9.11 1.41 2.47
C GLY A 139 9.48 2.79 1.91
N VAL A 140 10.54 2.86 1.08
CA VAL A 140 10.90 4.11 0.36
C VAL A 140 9.77 4.54 -0.57
N ALA A 141 9.23 3.61 -1.36
CA ALA A 141 8.12 3.86 -2.28
C ALA A 141 6.84 4.28 -1.54
N LYS A 142 6.43 3.55 -0.49
CA LYS A 142 5.26 3.86 0.35
C LYS A 142 5.35 5.26 0.92
N LYS A 143 6.51 5.64 1.49
CA LYS A 143 6.71 6.97 2.05
C LYS A 143 6.53 8.06 0.98
N TRP A 144 7.18 7.90 -0.17
CA TRP A 144 7.06 8.87 -1.26
C TRP A 144 5.62 8.97 -1.79
N LEU A 145 4.98 7.84 -2.07
CA LEU A 145 3.61 7.76 -2.57
C LEU A 145 2.62 8.40 -1.59
N ARG A 146 2.78 8.16 -0.29
CA ARG A 146 1.93 8.75 0.75
C ARG A 146 2.08 10.26 0.81
N GLU A 147 3.31 10.77 0.89
CA GLU A 147 3.57 12.21 1.04
C GLU A 147 3.21 12.98 -0.25
N HIS A 148 3.54 12.45 -1.41
CA HIS A 148 3.42 13.19 -2.68
C HIS A 148 2.11 12.91 -3.41
N LYS A 149 1.46 11.77 -3.18
CA LYS A 149 0.22 11.35 -3.87
C LYS A 149 -0.94 11.01 -2.94
N GLY A 150 -0.73 10.95 -1.61
CA GLY A 150 -1.79 10.61 -0.65
C GLY A 150 -2.18 9.14 -0.67
N ILE A 151 -1.54 8.34 -1.53
CA ILE A 151 -1.85 6.92 -1.75
C ILE A 151 -1.61 6.16 -0.44
N ASP A 152 -2.63 5.40 -0.02
CA ASP A 152 -2.57 4.52 1.14
C ASP A 152 -2.61 3.07 0.69
N ILE A 153 -1.68 2.23 1.14
CA ILE A 153 -1.57 0.83 0.74
C ILE A 153 -1.66 -0.03 2.00
N LYS A 154 -2.70 -0.86 2.06
CA LYS A 154 -2.93 -1.77 3.19
C LYS A 154 -3.27 -3.16 2.70
N ALA A 155 -2.79 -4.17 3.40
CA ALA A 155 -3.17 -5.55 3.18
C ALA A 155 -3.61 -6.21 4.49
N TYR A 156 -4.39 -7.28 4.37
CA TYR A 156 -4.85 -8.07 5.51
C TYR A 156 -5.06 -9.53 5.13
N LEU A 157 -4.98 -10.40 6.14
CA LEU A 157 -5.32 -11.81 6.00
C LEU A 157 -6.84 -11.99 6.02
N ALA A 158 -7.38 -12.51 4.92
CA ALA A 158 -8.83 -12.74 4.76
C ALA A 158 -9.24 -14.19 5.02
N GLN A 159 -8.32 -15.14 4.92
CA GLN A 159 -8.59 -16.55 5.20
C GLN A 159 -7.29 -17.28 5.55
N ILE A 160 -7.39 -18.23 6.49
CA ILE A 160 -6.31 -19.18 6.81
C ILE A 160 -6.86 -20.61 6.78
N GLY A 161 -6.37 -21.42 5.83
CA GLY A 161 -6.92 -22.76 5.58
C GLY A 161 -8.44 -22.73 5.41
N SER A 162 -9.17 -23.41 6.29
CA SER A 162 -10.64 -23.46 6.29
C SER A 162 -11.32 -22.34 7.10
N VAL A 163 -10.56 -21.48 7.78
CA VAL A 163 -11.11 -20.40 8.62
C VAL A 163 -11.13 -19.10 7.82
N VAL A 164 -12.34 -18.62 7.51
CA VAL A 164 -12.56 -17.31 6.88
C VAL A 164 -12.55 -16.23 7.95
N LEU A 165 -11.89 -15.11 7.68
CA LEU A 165 -11.77 -13.94 8.55
C LEU A 165 -12.48 -12.76 7.87
N PRO A 166 -13.78 -12.54 8.15
CA PRO A 166 -14.52 -11.44 7.56
C PRO A 166 -13.88 -10.08 7.89
N PHE A 167 -13.92 -9.15 6.94
CA PHE A 167 -13.45 -7.79 7.20
C PHE A 167 -14.40 -7.08 8.17
N GLU A 168 -13.86 -6.53 9.25
CA GLU A 168 -14.58 -5.75 10.26
C GLU A 168 -14.02 -4.33 10.36
N SER A 169 -12.70 -4.17 10.53
CA SER A 169 -12.04 -2.85 10.55
C SER A 169 -10.55 -2.95 10.26
N TRP A 170 -10.00 -1.91 9.63
CA TRP A 170 -8.56 -1.70 9.48
C TRP A 170 -7.84 -1.57 10.81
N ASP A 171 -8.52 -1.08 11.86
CA ASP A 171 -7.91 -0.87 13.17
C ASP A 171 -7.42 -2.18 13.80
N PHE A 172 -8.03 -3.30 13.44
CA PHE A 172 -7.69 -4.61 14.01
C PHE A 172 -6.44 -5.23 13.39
N VAL A 173 -6.02 -4.80 12.19
CA VAL A 173 -4.92 -5.45 11.44
C VAL A 173 -3.64 -5.54 12.26
N GLU A 174 -3.23 -4.45 12.91
CA GLU A 174 -1.98 -4.44 13.70
C GLU A 174 -2.18 -4.94 15.14
N GLN A 175 -3.41 -5.30 15.54
CA GLN A 175 -3.75 -5.70 16.91
C GLN A 175 -3.74 -7.22 17.13
N ASN A 176 -3.50 -8.01 16.09
CA ASN A 176 -3.52 -9.46 16.16
C ASN A 176 -2.35 -10.09 15.38
N PRO A 177 -1.95 -11.33 15.72
CA PRO A 177 -0.75 -11.94 15.15
C PRO A 177 -0.90 -12.39 13.69
N PHE A 178 -2.09 -12.25 13.10
CA PHE A 178 -2.39 -12.70 11.74
C PHE A 178 -2.45 -11.56 10.73
N PHE A 179 -2.39 -10.31 11.18
CA PHE A 179 -2.69 -9.15 10.34
C PHE A 179 -4.08 -9.23 9.70
N ALA A 180 -5.05 -9.76 10.43
CA ALA A 180 -6.43 -9.85 9.97
C ALA A 180 -7.20 -8.58 10.32
N ALA A 181 -8.06 -8.09 9.42
CA ALA A 181 -8.95 -6.97 9.69
C ALA A 181 -10.20 -7.42 10.49
N ASN A 182 -10.00 -8.25 11.51
CA ASN A 182 -11.05 -8.97 12.22
C ASN A 182 -10.69 -9.13 13.70
N GLN A 183 -11.67 -9.08 14.60
CA GLN A 183 -11.51 -9.47 16.00
C GLN A 183 -12.35 -10.71 16.37
N SER A 184 -13.52 -10.90 15.75
CA SER A 184 -14.51 -11.89 16.19
C SER A 184 -14.08 -13.36 16.00
N VAL A 185 -13.21 -13.64 15.03
CA VAL A 185 -12.86 -15.00 14.58
C VAL A 185 -11.38 -15.34 14.86
N ILE A 186 -10.63 -14.43 15.50
CA ILE A 186 -9.20 -14.62 15.77
C ILE A 186 -8.92 -15.86 16.63
N ALA A 187 -9.68 -16.07 17.71
CA ALA A 187 -9.49 -17.23 18.60
C ALA A 187 -9.69 -18.58 17.86
N GLN A 188 -10.61 -18.63 16.90
CA GLN A 188 -10.81 -19.80 16.05
C GLN A 188 -9.61 -20.02 15.12
N ALA A 189 -9.08 -18.95 14.52
CA ALA A 189 -7.88 -19.03 13.68
C ALA A 189 -6.64 -19.49 14.47
N GLU A 190 -6.47 -19.02 15.71
CA GLU A 190 -5.41 -19.47 16.61
C GLU A 190 -5.50 -20.98 16.88
N THR A 191 -6.70 -21.45 17.25
CA THR A 191 -6.94 -22.86 17.57
C THR A 191 -6.68 -23.74 16.35
N TYR A 192 -7.23 -23.34 15.20
CA TYR A 192 -7.02 -24.05 13.93
C TYR A 192 -5.54 -24.16 13.56
N LEU A 193 -4.78 -23.07 13.66
CA LEU A 193 -3.37 -23.08 13.30
C LEU A 193 -2.51 -23.86 14.30
N GLU A 194 -2.88 -23.86 15.58
CA GLU A 194 -2.27 -24.72 16.58
C GLU A 194 -2.49 -26.20 16.27
N ASP A 195 -3.70 -26.61 15.91
CA ASP A 195 -4.00 -27.99 15.50
C ASP A 195 -3.18 -28.41 14.27
N ILE A 196 -3.08 -27.55 13.26
CA ILE A 196 -2.25 -27.79 12.07
C ILE A 196 -0.77 -27.95 12.44
N ARG A 197 -0.27 -27.12 13.36
CA ARG A 197 1.12 -27.18 13.85
C ARG A 197 1.38 -28.47 14.63
N LEU A 198 0.47 -28.87 15.52
CA LEU A 198 0.56 -30.11 16.31
C LEU A 198 0.50 -31.35 15.40
N ALA A 199 -0.28 -31.30 14.33
CA ALA A 199 -0.29 -32.33 13.29
C ALA A 199 1.00 -32.35 12.42
N GLY A 200 1.92 -31.41 12.64
CA GLY A 200 3.16 -31.30 11.86
C GLY A 200 2.93 -30.92 10.39
N ASN A 201 1.80 -30.28 10.09
CA ASN A 201 1.35 -29.93 8.75
C ASN A 201 1.37 -28.40 8.53
N SER A 202 0.87 -27.94 7.38
CA SER A 202 0.71 -26.52 7.06
C SER A 202 -0.60 -26.26 6.29
N CYS A 203 -1.00 -25.00 6.21
CA CYS A 203 -2.18 -24.55 5.46
C CYS A 203 -1.87 -23.34 4.58
N GLY A 204 -2.71 -23.12 3.58
CA GLY A 204 -2.66 -21.95 2.70
C GLY A 204 -3.38 -20.74 3.30
N ALA A 205 -3.43 -19.66 2.54
CA ALA A 205 -4.08 -18.42 2.96
C ALA A 205 -4.65 -17.63 1.78
N LEU A 206 -5.64 -16.80 2.07
CA LEU A 206 -6.10 -15.72 1.19
C LEU A 206 -5.67 -14.39 1.81
N VAL A 207 -4.92 -13.60 1.06
CA VAL A 207 -4.56 -12.23 1.41
C VAL A 207 -5.33 -11.28 0.52
N LYS A 208 -5.85 -10.19 1.08
CA LYS A 208 -6.46 -9.10 0.33
C LYS A 208 -5.65 -7.83 0.54
N ALA A 209 -5.57 -6.99 -0.48
CA ALA A 209 -4.94 -5.68 -0.42
C ALA A 209 -5.86 -4.63 -1.05
N VAL A 210 -5.83 -3.44 -0.45
CA VAL A 210 -6.56 -2.27 -0.90
C VAL A 210 -5.58 -1.11 -1.03
N VAL A 211 -5.69 -0.38 -2.13
CA VAL A 211 -4.99 0.87 -2.33
C VAL A 211 -6.00 1.99 -2.49
N SER A 212 -5.98 2.96 -1.59
CA SER A 212 -6.90 4.09 -1.58
C SER A 212 -6.24 5.39 -2.01
N HIS A 213 -7.06 6.34 -2.45
CA HIS A 213 -6.64 7.64 -2.99
C HIS A 213 -5.78 7.48 -4.25
N MET A 214 -6.21 6.57 -5.12
CA MET A 214 -5.55 6.36 -6.40
C MET A 214 -5.78 7.57 -7.31
N PRO A 215 -4.75 8.07 -8.01
CA PRO A 215 -4.96 9.01 -9.09
C PRO A 215 -5.54 8.27 -10.30
N VAL A 216 -6.34 8.97 -11.10
CA VAL A 216 -6.76 8.51 -12.42
C VAL A 216 -5.55 8.49 -13.37
N GLY A 217 -5.46 7.48 -14.24
CA GLY A 217 -4.53 7.51 -15.37
C GLY A 217 -3.18 6.79 -15.17
N LEU A 218 -2.98 6.03 -14.09
CA LEU A 218 -1.77 5.20 -13.92
C LEU A 218 -1.89 3.89 -14.69
N GLY A 219 -0.85 3.52 -15.43
CA GLY A 219 -0.83 2.32 -16.26
C GLY A 219 -0.56 2.65 -17.72
N GLN A 220 -0.29 1.62 -18.52
CA GLN A 220 -0.14 1.75 -19.97
C GLN A 220 -1.07 0.77 -20.68
N PRO A 221 -1.50 1.06 -21.91
CA PRO A 221 -2.21 0.07 -22.69
C PRO A 221 -1.29 -1.10 -23.12
N LEU A 222 -1.90 -2.23 -23.48
CA LEU A 222 -1.28 -3.41 -24.09
C LEU A 222 -0.32 -4.23 -23.21
N TYR A 223 0.90 -3.74 -22.94
CA TYR A 223 2.00 -4.55 -22.38
C TYR A 223 2.43 -4.18 -20.97
N ASP A 224 2.27 -2.91 -20.58
CA ASP A 224 2.60 -2.43 -19.23
C ASP A 224 1.31 -1.96 -18.53
N LYS A 225 0.25 -2.78 -18.67
CA LYS A 225 -1.02 -2.52 -17.98
C LYS A 225 -0.82 -2.61 -16.47
N LEU A 226 -1.47 -1.71 -15.73
CA LEU A 226 -1.31 -1.65 -14.28
C LEU A 226 -1.70 -2.98 -13.60
N ASP A 227 -2.81 -3.59 -14.00
CA ASP A 227 -3.27 -4.89 -13.52
C ASP A 227 -2.32 -6.03 -13.90
N ALA A 228 -1.74 -6.00 -15.09
CA ALA A 228 -0.75 -6.98 -15.54
C ALA A 228 0.55 -6.90 -14.72
N ASP A 229 1.05 -5.69 -14.46
CA ASP A 229 2.23 -5.47 -13.63
C ASP A 229 2.00 -5.83 -12.16
N ILE A 230 0.82 -5.49 -11.63
CA ILE A 230 0.38 -5.95 -10.30
C ILE A 230 0.34 -7.48 -10.27
N ALA A 231 -0.30 -8.13 -11.24
CA ALA A 231 -0.38 -9.58 -11.30
C ALA A 231 1.01 -10.23 -11.38
N TYR A 232 1.91 -9.68 -12.19
CA TYR A 232 3.30 -10.10 -12.27
C TYR A 232 4.02 -9.98 -10.92
N ALA A 233 3.93 -8.82 -10.27
CA ALA A 233 4.56 -8.55 -8.99
C ALA A 233 4.05 -9.48 -7.89
N MET A 234 2.73 -9.61 -7.79
CA MET A 234 2.04 -10.43 -6.79
C MET A 234 2.32 -11.91 -7.01
N MET A 235 2.26 -12.40 -8.24
CA MET A 235 2.59 -13.81 -8.57
C MET A 235 4.06 -14.14 -8.34
N GLY A 236 4.94 -13.14 -8.40
CA GLY A 236 6.36 -13.26 -8.08
C GLY A 236 6.66 -13.47 -6.60
N ILE A 237 5.72 -13.15 -5.70
CA ILE A 237 5.88 -13.39 -4.25
C ILE A 237 5.90 -14.90 -3.99
N ASN A 238 6.83 -15.33 -3.13
CA ASN A 238 6.97 -16.74 -2.77
C ASN A 238 5.63 -17.34 -2.32
N ALA A 239 5.34 -18.54 -2.84
CA ALA A 239 4.13 -19.32 -2.53
C ALA A 239 2.80 -18.78 -3.07
N VAL A 240 2.76 -17.62 -3.74
CA VAL A 240 1.54 -17.17 -4.43
C VAL A 240 1.24 -18.07 -5.63
N LYS A 241 -0.03 -18.46 -5.78
CA LYS A 241 -0.52 -19.34 -6.86
C LYS A 241 -1.67 -18.77 -7.68
N ALA A 242 -2.39 -17.78 -7.15
CA ALA A 242 -3.42 -17.04 -7.88
C ALA A 242 -3.42 -15.58 -7.43
N VAL A 243 -3.75 -14.67 -8.35
CA VAL A 243 -3.93 -13.24 -8.11
C VAL A 243 -5.20 -12.83 -8.82
N SER A 244 -6.00 -11.96 -8.21
CA SER A 244 -7.20 -11.40 -8.82
C SER A 244 -7.34 -9.91 -8.52
N ILE A 245 -7.96 -9.18 -9.45
CA ILE A 245 -8.27 -7.75 -9.34
C ILE A 245 -9.79 -7.59 -9.32
N GLY A 246 -10.30 -6.66 -8.51
CA GLY A 246 -11.74 -6.41 -8.37
C GLY A 246 -12.48 -7.66 -7.91
N ASP A 247 -13.58 -7.97 -8.58
CA ASP A 247 -14.39 -9.18 -8.34
C ASP A 247 -13.68 -10.49 -8.72
N GLY A 248 -12.54 -10.38 -9.42
CA GLY A 248 -11.66 -11.51 -9.66
C GLY A 248 -12.30 -12.62 -10.48
N PHE A 249 -12.42 -13.82 -9.91
CA PHE A 249 -13.05 -14.94 -10.62
C PHE A 249 -14.57 -14.89 -10.62
N GLU A 250 -15.20 -14.03 -9.81
CA GLU A 250 -16.66 -13.91 -9.75
C GLU A 250 -17.23 -13.27 -11.04
N VAL A 251 -16.39 -12.56 -11.80
CA VAL A 251 -16.77 -11.92 -13.08
C VAL A 251 -17.32 -12.92 -14.11
N VAL A 252 -16.95 -14.20 -14.04
CA VAL A 252 -17.37 -15.21 -15.04
C VAL A 252 -18.87 -15.50 -15.02
N THR A 253 -19.53 -15.20 -13.90
CA THR A 253 -20.97 -15.39 -13.72
C THR A 253 -21.79 -14.11 -13.85
N GLN A 254 -21.14 -12.95 -14.03
CA GLN A 254 -21.81 -11.66 -14.06
C GLN A 254 -22.31 -11.31 -15.46
N LEU A 255 -23.44 -10.61 -15.55
CA LEU A 255 -23.93 -10.06 -16.81
C LEU A 255 -23.27 -8.71 -17.08
N GLY A 256 -23.10 -8.35 -18.36
CA GLY A 256 -22.52 -7.05 -18.73
C GLY A 256 -23.33 -5.84 -18.23
N SER A 257 -24.65 -6.01 -18.03
CA SER A 257 -25.53 -5.01 -17.43
C SER A 257 -25.33 -4.81 -15.93
N GLU A 258 -24.61 -5.72 -15.27
CA GLU A 258 -24.34 -5.69 -13.83
C GLU A 258 -22.87 -5.36 -13.55
N HIS A 259 -21.95 -5.92 -14.35
CA HIS A 259 -20.50 -5.76 -14.14
C HIS A 259 -19.97 -4.35 -14.48
N GLY A 260 -20.61 -3.65 -15.41
CA GLY A 260 -20.15 -2.33 -15.86
C GLY A 260 -20.29 -1.29 -14.76
N ASP A 261 -19.18 -0.80 -14.22
CA ASP A 261 -19.19 0.26 -13.21
C ASP A 261 -19.73 1.58 -13.79
N GLU A 262 -20.97 1.93 -13.45
CA GLU A 262 -21.64 3.13 -13.94
C GLU A 262 -21.02 4.41 -13.36
N LEU A 263 -20.92 5.46 -14.20
CA LEU A 263 -20.36 6.76 -13.86
C LEU A 263 -21.48 7.78 -13.64
N THR A 264 -21.41 8.57 -12.57
CA THR A 264 -22.24 9.76 -12.33
C THR A 264 -21.34 10.98 -12.07
N PRO A 265 -21.90 12.20 -12.04
CA PRO A 265 -21.15 13.38 -11.59
C PRO A 265 -20.56 13.26 -10.17
N ASP A 266 -21.11 12.38 -9.34
CA ASP A 266 -20.71 12.15 -7.94
C ASP A 266 -19.72 10.99 -7.77
N GLY A 267 -19.35 10.32 -8.87
CA GLY A 267 -18.40 9.21 -8.88
C GLY A 267 -18.95 7.93 -9.52
N PHE A 268 -18.20 6.85 -9.33
CA PHE A 268 -18.62 5.52 -9.76
C PHE A 268 -19.61 4.92 -8.77
N LYS A 269 -20.68 4.28 -9.26
CA LYS A 269 -21.68 3.62 -8.39
C LYS A 269 -21.18 2.34 -7.74
N THR A 270 -20.29 1.62 -8.43
CA THR A 270 -19.75 0.32 -8.04
C THR A 270 -18.26 0.25 -8.36
N ASN A 271 -17.56 -0.77 -7.87
CA ASN A 271 -16.13 -0.99 -8.16
C ASN A 271 -15.86 -2.48 -8.41
N HIS A 272 -16.56 -3.04 -9.39
CA HIS A 272 -16.41 -4.41 -9.86
C HIS A 272 -15.07 -4.62 -10.57
N ALA A 273 -14.60 -3.59 -11.29
CA ALA A 273 -13.31 -3.59 -11.97
C ALA A 273 -12.11 -3.54 -11.01
N GLY A 274 -12.31 -3.20 -9.73
CA GLY A 274 -11.24 -3.10 -8.74
C GLY A 274 -10.26 -1.97 -9.03
N GLY A 275 -10.77 -0.84 -9.52
CA GLY A 275 -10.02 0.40 -9.73
C GLY A 275 -9.16 0.44 -10.99
N ILE A 276 -9.27 -0.54 -11.90
CA ILE A 276 -8.50 -0.61 -13.15
C ILE A 276 -9.42 -0.92 -14.33
N LEU A 277 -9.42 -0.05 -15.34
CA LEU A 277 -10.14 -0.26 -16.60
C LEU A 277 -9.17 -0.08 -17.77
N GLY A 278 -9.19 -1.03 -18.72
CA GLY A 278 -8.30 -0.99 -19.88
C GLY A 278 -6.79 -1.07 -19.53
N GLY A 279 -6.45 -1.46 -18.31
CA GLY A 279 -5.07 -1.45 -17.80
C GLY A 279 -4.63 -0.13 -17.18
N VAL A 280 -5.56 0.81 -16.96
CA VAL A 280 -5.32 2.15 -16.41
C VAL A 280 -6.18 2.37 -15.16
N SER A 281 -5.65 3.05 -14.14
CA SER A 281 -6.38 3.32 -12.90
C SER A 281 -7.56 4.28 -13.13
N THR A 282 -8.70 3.94 -12.52
CA THR A 282 -9.93 4.75 -12.58
C THR A 282 -10.03 5.79 -11.47
N GLY A 283 -9.08 5.77 -10.53
CA GLY A 283 -9.08 6.58 -9.31
C GLY A 283 -9.86 5.98 -8.14
N GLN A 284 -10.71 4.98 -8.39
CA GLN A 284 -11.32 4.17 -7.34
C GLN A 284 -10.26 3.33 -6.61
N ASP A 285 -10.62 2.80 -5.44
CA ASP A 285 -9.76 1.88 -4.69
C ASP A 285 -9.31 0.70 -5.56
N LEU A 286 -8.01 0.41 -5.57
CA LEU A 286 -7.52 -0.86 -6.11
C LEU A 286 -7.89 -1.98 -5.15
N ARG A 287 -8.46 -3.06 -5.68
CA ARG A 287 -8.84 -4.25 -4.88
C ARG A 287 -8.15 -5.48 -5.44
N ILE A 288 -7.36 -6.13 -4.59
CA ILE A 288 -6.47 -7.22 -5.01
C ILE A 288 -6.63 -8.37 -4.03
N ALA A 289 -6.66 -9.60 -4.54
CA ALA A 289 -6.61 -10.81 -3.73
C ALA A 289 -5.53 -11.77 -4.22
N LEU A 290 -4.89 -12.47 -3.28
CA LEU A 290 -3.82 -13.42 -3.54
C LEU A 290 -4.08 -14.74 -2.81
N ALA A 291 -4.01 -15.85 -3.54
CA ALA A 291 -4.02 -17.19 -2.95
C ALA A 291 -2.59 -17.68 -2.73
N ILE A 292 -2.27 -18.01 -1.48
CA ILE A 292 -0.95 -18.49 -1.05
C ILE A 292 -1.05 -19.98 -0.71
N LYS A 293 -0.20 -20.80 -1.34
CA LYS A 293 -0.18 -22.24 -1.09
C LYS A 293 0.32 -22.58 0.32
N PRO A 294 0.01 -23.77 0.85
CA PRO A 294 0.61 -24.26 2.08
C PRO A 294 2.14 -24.29 2.06
N THR A 295 2.74 -24.07 3.22
CA THR A 295 4.20 -24.13 3.41
C THR A 295 4.71 -25.51 3.02
N SER A 296 5.71 -25.57 2.12
CA SER A 296 6.17 -26.86 1.59
C SER A 296 7.03 -27.66 2.57
N SER A 297 7.69 -27.00 3.53
CA SER A 297 8.43 -27.66 4.61
C SER A 297 7.51 -28.06 5.77
N ILE A 298 7.25 -29.36 5.92
CA ILE A 298 6.41 -29.95 6.97
C ILE A 298 7.11 -31.15 7.63
N LEU A 299 6.61 -31.58 8.79
CA LEU A 299 7.16 -32.71 9.56
C LEU A 299 6.67 -34.08 9.07
N ILE A 300 5.67 -34.09 8.20
CA ILE A 300 5.13 -35.29 7.55
C ILE A 300 6.09 -35.73 6.43
N GLU A 301 6.48 -37.00 6.43
CA GLU A 301 7.34 -37.59 5.40
C GLU A 301 6.65 -37.61 4.04
N LYS A 302 7.43 -37.32 2.99
CA LYS A 302 6.98 -37.38 1.60
C LYS A 302 7.95 -38.15 0.73
N ASP A 303 7.41 -38.80 -0.29
CA ASP A 303 8.19 -39.37 -1.39
C ASP A 303 8.87 -38.28 -2.22
N SER A 304 10.11 -38.55 -2.59
CA SER A 304 10.92 -37.71 -3.47
C SER A 304 12.01 -38.56 -4.15
N ILE A 305 12.96 -37.90 -4.81
CA ILE A 305 14.17 -38.50 -5.37
C ILE A 305 15.42 -37.74 -4.89
N ASP A 306 16.56 -38.42 -4.95
CA ASP A 306 17.89 -37.80 -4.81
C ASP A 306 18.43 -37.30 -6.15
N VAL A 307 19.65 -36.75 -6.14
CA VAL A 307 20.34 -36.23 -7.33
C VAL A 307 20.71 -37.33 -8.34
N GLU A 308 20.81 -38.59 -7.92
CA GLU A 308 20.97 -39.75 -8.80
C GLU A 308 19.63 -40.24 -9.39
N GLY A 309 18.50 -39.70 -8.92
CA GLY A 309 17.16 -40.07 -9.36
C GLY A 309 16.58 -41.29 -8.63
N MET A 310 17.23 -41.74 -7.55
CA MET A 310 16.75 -42.86 -6.76
C MET A 310 15.65 -42.41 -5.79
N PRO A 311 14.62 -43.25 -5.52
CA PRO A 311 13.56 -42.90 -4.59
C PRO A 311 14.06 -42.70 -3.16
N VAL A 312 13.65 -41.60 -2.52
CA VAL A 312 13.98 -41.29 -1.12
C VAL A 312 12.76 -40.72 -0.39
N LYS A 313 12.75 -40.85 0.93
CA LYS A 313 11.79 -40.16 1.80
C LYS A 313 12.43 -38.89 2.34
N VAL A 314 11.74 -37.76 2.18
CA VAL A 314 12.20 -36.46 2.68
C VAL A 314 11.30 -36.01 3.82
N LYS A 315 11.93 -35.66 4.94
CA LYS A 315 11.32 -34.99 6.09
C LYS A 315 12.12 -33.75 6.42
N THR A 316 11.49 -32.59 6.37
CA THR A 316 12.19 -31.35 6.74
C THR A 316 12.07 -31.16 8.24
N LYS A 317 13.19 -31.29 8.97
CA LYS A 317 13.26 -31.00 10.40
C LYS A 317 13.48 -29.49 10.57
N GLY A 318 12.82 -28.87 11.55
CA GLY A 318 13.04 -27.46 11.89
C GLY A 318 11.76 -26.68 12.21
N ARG A 319 11.94 -25.38 12.48
CA ARG A 319 10.86 -24.44 12.81
C ARG A 319 10.38 -23.75 11.55
N HIS A 320 9.36 -24.32 10.90
CA HIS A 320 8.76 -23.75 9.69
C HIS A 320 7.43 -23.06 10.02
N ASP A 321 7.10 -22.05 9.21
CA ASP A 321 5.81 -21.37 9.31
C ASP A 321 4.68 -22.37 9.00
N PRO A 322 3.70 -22.59 9.90
CA PRO A 322 2.52 -23.41 9.59
C PRO A 322 1.63 -22.75 8.53
N CYS A 323 1.74 -21.43 8.34
CA CYS A 323 1.16 -20.69 7.23
C CYS A 323 2.06 -19.52 6.83
N VAL A 324 2.71 -19.58 5.66
CA VAL A 324 3.55 -18.48 5.14
C VAL A 324 2.75 -17.22 4.77
N GLY A 325 1.43 -17.33 4.61
CA GLY A 325 0.57 -16.22 4.22
C GLY A 325 0.48 -15.09 5.24
N ILE A 326 0.69 -15.38 6.53
CA ILE A 326 0.68 -14.38 7.61
C ILE A 326 1.76 -13.31 7.37
N ARG A 327 2.97 -13.75 7.02
CA ARG A 327 4.12 -12.86 6.79
C ARG A 327 4.10 -12.21 5.41
N ALA A 328 3.15 -12.58 4.56
CA ALA A 328 3.03 -12.01 3.22
C ALA A 328 2.45 -10.60 3.23
N ILE A 329 1.74 -10.18 4.28
CA ILE A 329 1.09 -8.87 4.35
C ILE A 329 2.03 -7.69 4.04
N PRO A 330 3.13 -7.46 4.79
CA PRO A 330 4.05 -6.36 4.48
C PRO A 330 4.77 -6.55 3.13
N ILE A 331 4.88 -7.79 2.64
CA ILE A 331 5.49 -8.08 1.33
C ILE A 331 4.55 -7.65 0.20
N VAL A 332 3.25 -7.93 0.32
CA VAL A 332 2.23 -7.53 -0.64
C VAL A 332 2.15 -6.00 -0.71
N GLU A 333 2.07 -5.31 0.44
CA GLU A 333 2.08 -3.85 0.48
C GLU A 333 3.32 -3.25 -0.21
N ALA A 334 4.50 -3.79 0.10
CA ALA A 334 5.75 -3.34 -0.49
C ALA A 334 5.79 -3.54 -2.00
N MET A 335 5.44 -4.73 -2.49
CA MET A 335 5.45 -5.03 -3.92
C MET A 335 4.43 -4.18 -4.69
N LEU A 336 3.27 -3.88 -4.10
CA LEU A 336 2.30 -2.95 -4.68
C LEU A 336 2.85 -1.53 -4.74
N ALA A 337 3.49 -1.06 -3.67
CA ALA A 337 4.10 0.26 -3.64
C ALA A 337 5.17 0.41 -4.73
N LEU A 338 5.97 -0.63 -4.97
CA LEU A 338 6.99 -0.61 -6.03
C LEU A 338 6.37 -0.49 -7.42
N VAL A 339 5.30 -1.23 -7.72
CA VAL A 339 4.57 -1.12 -9.00
C VAL A 339 3.98 0.28 -9.16
N LEU A 340 3.28 0.77 -8.14
CA LEU A 340 2.60 2.07 -8.19
C LEU A 340 3.60 3.23 -8.31
N MET A 341 4.70 3.17 -7.56
CA MET A 341 5.75 4.17 -7.64
C MET A 341 6.30 4.27 -9.06
N ASP A 342 6.60 3.14 -9.68
CA ASP A 342 7.10 3.11 -11.03
C ASP A 342 6.08 3.67 -12.04
N HIS A 343 4.82 3.27 -11.95
CA HIS A 343 3.75 3.81 -12.80
C HIS A 343 3.51 5.31 -12.61
N VAL A 344 3.60 5.81 -11.37
CA VAL A 344 3.52 7.26 -11.10
C VAL A 344 4.66 8.01 -11.77
N LEU A 345 5.89 7.49 -11.69
CA LEU A 345 7.04 8.14 -12.33
C LEU A 345 6.97 8.08 -13.86
N ARG A 346 6.55 6.95 -14.43
CA ARG A 346 6.32 6.82 -15.88
C ARG A 346 5.24 7.79 -16.36
N ASN A 347 4.11 7.87 -15.66
CA ASN A 347 3.03 8.80 -15.97
C ASN A 347 3.52 10.26 -15.87
N ARG A 348 4.29 10.61 -14.83
CA ARG A 348 4.91 11.93 -14.71
C ARG A 348 5.86 12.23 -15.87
N ALA A 349 6.65 11.27 -16.34
CA ALA A 349 7.61 11.50 -17.41
C ALA A 349 6.93 11.72 -18.78
N GLN A 350 5.83 11.02 -19.05
CA GLN A 350 5.18 11.03 -20.36
C GLN A 350 3.98 11.99 -20.45
N CYS A 351 3.18 12.08 -19.39
CA CYS A 351 1.83 12.65 -19.41
C CYS A 351 1.67 13.90 -18.54
N HIS A 352 2.76 14.50 -18.02
CA HIS A 352 2.67 15.64 -17.10
C HIS A 352 1.87 16.84 -17.64
N GLY A 353 1.92 17.09 -18.96
CA GLY A 353 1.19 18.19 -19.60
C GLY A 353 -0.21 17.84 -20.10
N VAL A 354 -0.75 16.66 -19.75
CA VAL A 354 -2.11 16.28 -20.15
C VAL A 354 -3.11 16.94 -19.23
N GLU A 355 -3.97 17.76 -19.81
CA GLU A 355 -5.09 18.42 -19.12
C GLU A 355 -6.38 18.15 -19.88
N VAL A 356 -7.44 17.83 -19.16
CA VAL A 356 -8.78 17.62 -19.71
C VAL A 356 -9.80 18.45 -18.94
N GLN A 357 -10.85 18.92 -19.62
CA GLN A 357 -11.91 19.72 -18.99
C GLN A 357 -12.94 18.89 -18.23
N THR A 358 -12.98 17.58 -18.51
CA THR A 358 -13.87 16.63 -17.84
C THR A 358 -13.51 16.54 -16.36
N PRO A 359 -14.49 16.65 -15.44
CA PRO A 359 -14.27 16.45 -14.01
C PRO A 359 -13.60 15.11 -13.71
N ASP A 360 -12.66 15.13 -12.76
CA ASP A 360 -12.19 13.90 -12.12
C ASP A 360 -13.23 13.49 -11.09
N ILE A 361 -14.10 12.56 -11.48
CA ILE A 361 -15.18 12.03 -10.63
C ILE A 361 -14.66 11.08 -9.53
N ALA A 362 -13.37 10.77 -9.50
CA ALA A 362 -12.77 9.82 -8.55
C ALA A 362 -11.99 10.52 -7.43
N LEU A 363 -11.48 11.73 -7.67
CA LEU A 363 -11.28 12.68 -6.57
C LEU A 363 -12.66 12.84 -5.94
N ASN A 364 -12.90 12.45 -4.70
CA ASN A 364 -14.14 12.78 -4.01
C ASN A 364 -14.00 14.21 -3.48
N SER A 365 -14.85 15.14 -3.90
CA SER A 365 -15.04 16.38 -3.15
C SER A 365 -15.49 16.00 -1.76
N PRO A 366 -14.91 16.55 -0.68
CA PRO A 366 -15.43 16.28 0.64
C PRO A 366 -16.89 16.74 0.65
N PRO A 367 -17.87 15.86 0.94
CA PRO A 367 -19.30 16.18 0.86
C PRO A 367 -19.67 17.48 1.62
N GLY A 368 -18.92 17.79 2.68
CA GLY A 368 -19.08 19.02 3.45
C GLY A 368 -18.78 20.32 2.69
N LEU A 369 -17.79 20.36 1.78
CA LEU A 369 -17.52 21.58 1.00
C LEU A 369 -18.63 21.84 -0.01
N LEU A 370 -19.15 20.79 -0.64
CA LEU A 370 -20.28 20.91 -1.57
C LEU A 370 -21.53 21.37 -0.83
N ALA A 371 -21.83 20.79 0.33
CA ALA A 371 -22.97 21.18 1.16
C ALA A 371 -22.92 22.66 1.59
N ILE A 372 -21.75 23.17 2.01
CA ILE A 372 -21.58 24.60 2.31
C ILE A 372 -21.83 25.43 1.05
N TYR A 373 -21.20 25.05 -0.06
CA TYR A 373 -21.28 25.81 -1.31
C TYR A 373 -22.72 25.92 -1.81
N GLU A 374 -23.48 24.82 -1.84
CA GLU A 374 -24.89 24.81 -2.25
C GLU A 374 -25.76 25.72 -1.37
N GLU A 375 -25.55 25.70 -0.05
CA GLU A 375 -26.29 26.56 0.87
C GLU A 375 -25.93 28.04 0.67
N LEU A 376 -24.64 28.37 0.61
CA LEU A 376 -24.17 29.75 0.49
C LEU A 376 -24.51 30.39 -0.86
N THR A 377 -24.46 29.61 -1.95
CA THR A 377 -24.77 30.13 -3.30
C THR A 377 -26.22 30.57 -3.45
N SER A 378 -27.12 30.15 -2.55
CA SER A 378 -28.50 30.64 -2.54
C SER A 378 -28.63 32.12 -2.17
N PHE A 379 -27.61 32.73 -1.54
CA PHE A 379 -27.65 34.13 -1.10
C PHE A 379 -26.32 34.92 -1.23
N ALA A 380 -25.24 34.31 -1.72
CA ALA A 380 -23.94 34.95 -1.90
C ALA A 380 -23.26 34.53 -3.22
N ASP A 381 -22.32 35.35 -3.70
CA ASP A 381 -21.37 34.94 -4.73
C ASP A 381 -20.23 34.15 -4.04
N VAL A 382 -20.03 32.89 -4.44
CA VAL A 382 -19.20 31.95 -3.69
C VAL A 382 -18.00 31.52 -4.53
N HIS A 383 -16.81 31.87 -4.04
CA HIS A 383 -15.55 31.34 -4.55
C HIS A 383 -15.03 30.23 -3.64
N VAL A 384 -14.80 29.05 -4.18
CA VAL A 384 -14.26 27.92 -3.42
C VAL A 384 -12.76 27.81 -3.66
N VAL A 385 -11.99 27.91 -2.59
CA VAL A 385 -10.56 27.64 -2.57
C VAL A 385 -10.27 26.58 -1.51
N ALA A 386 -9.85 25.40 -1.95
CA ALA A 386 -9.71 24.24 -1.08
C ALA A 386 -8.33 23.58 -1.21
N PRO A 387 -7.83 22.90 -0.16
CA PRO A 387 -6.69 22.02 -0.31
C PRO A 387 -7.01 20.89 -1.29
N GLU A 388 -6.00 20.43 -2.05
CA GLU A 388 -6.17 19.31 -2.99
C GLU A 388 -6.55 17.98 -2.34
N ARG A 389 -6.31 17.86 -1.03
CA ARG A 389 -6.52 16.65 -0.23
C ARG A 389 -7.08 17.01 1.13
N ASN A 390 -7.52 16.00 1.88
CA ASN A 390 -7.89 16.21 3.27
C ASN A 390 -6.64 16.58 4.13
N HIS A 391 -6.73 17.69 4.87
CA HIS A 391 -5.73 18.20 5.81
C HIS A 391 -6.27 18.21 7.27
N SER A 392 -6.99 17.16 7.69
CA SER A 392 -7.41 16.99 9.08
C SER A 392 -6.20 17.07 10.03
N GLY A 393 -6.32 17.89 11.07
CA GLY A 393 -5.25 18.06 12.06
C GLY A 393 -4.06 18.92 11.61
N ALA A 394 -4.18 19.65 10.49
CA ALA A 394 -3.07 20.45 9.97
C ALA A 394 -2.70 21.68 10.82
N SER A 395 -3.50 22.08 11.81
CA SER A 395 -3.31 23.31 12.58
C SER A 395 -3.08 24.54 11.66
N SER A 396 -2.43 25.58 12.16
CA SER A 396 -2.02 26.79 11.42
C SER A 396 -0.72 26.59 10.63
N SER A 397 -0.52 25.39 10.04
CA SER A 397 0.66 25.13 9.22
C SER A 397 0.60 25.88 7.89
N LEU A 398 1.76 26.32 7.41
CA LEU A 398 1.97 26.87 6.07
C LEU A 398 2.94 25.97 5.30
N THR A 399 2.71 25.81 4.01
CA THR A 399 3.57 25.00 3.14
C THR A 399 4.79 25.80 2.72
N LEU A 400 5.95 25.51 3.33
CA LEU A 400 7.21 26.23 3.09
C LEU A 400 8.28 25.40 2.37
N ASN A 401 8.07 24.09 2.26
CA ASN A 401 9.05 23.13 1.75
C ASN A 401 8.84 22.75 0.28
N LEU A 402 7.77 23.23 -0.36
CA LEU A 402 7.48 22.99 -1.76
C LEU A 402 6.73 24.19 -2.37
N PRO A 403 6.83 24.42 -3.69
CA PRO A 403 6.09 25.48 -4.36
C PRO A 403 4.58 25.24 -4.31
N LEU A 404 3.83 26.26 -3.89
CA LEU A 404 2.38 26.27 -3.96
C LEU A 404 1.91 26.42 -5.42
N SER A 405 1.03 25.53 -5.84
CA SER A 405 0.45 25.43 -7.17
C SER A 405 -1.06 25.55 -7.05
N VAL A 406 -1.64 26.35 -7.94
CA VAL A 406 -3.08 26.58 -8.02
C VAL A 406 -3.60 25.91 -9.28
N TYR A 407 -4.69 25.16 -9.16
CA TYR A 407 -5.36 24.57 -10.32
C TYR A 407 -6.88 24.62 -10.15
N GLN A 408 -7.60 24.62 -11.26
CA GLN A 408 -9.06 24.61 -11.25
C GLN A 408 -9.54 23.19 -11.54
N ALA A 409 -10.51 22.71 -10.76
CA ALA A 409 -11.25 21.50 -11.09
C ALA A 409 -12.74 21.80 -11.15
N ASN A 410 -13.40 21.29 -12.19
CA ASN A 410 -14.83 21.40 -12.35
C ASN A 410 -15.50 20.29 -11.54
N TRP A 411 -16.54 20.62 -10.79
CA TRP A 411 -17.27 19.69 -9.95
C TRP A 411 -18.75 19.75 -10.31
N GLY A 412 -19.26 18.63 -10.85
CA GLY A 412 -20.62 18.58 -11.40
C GLY A 412 -20.84 19.57 -12.55
N PRO A 413 -22.10 19.97 -12.83
CA PRO A 413 -22.42 20.96 -13.86
C PRO A 413 -21.97 22.39 -13.51
N GLN A 414 -21.31 22.60 -12.35
CA GLN A 414 -20.92 23.90 -11.85
C GLN A 414 -19.41 24.13 -11.99
N ARG A 415 -19.05 25.30 -12.55
CA ARG A 415 -17.67 25.71 -12.81
C ARG A 415 -17.14 26.48 -11.59
N GLY A 416 -15.91 26.19 -11.13
CA GLY A 416 -15.13 27.21 -10.39
C GLY A 416 -14.39 26.82 -9.11
N PHE A 417 -14.28 25.55 -8.74
CA PHE A 417 -13.52 25.19 -7.53
C PHE A 417 -12.02 25.31 -7.82
N THR A 418 -11.33 26.07 -6.98
CA THR A 418 -9.88 26.25 -7.04
C THR A 418 -9.23 25.38 -5.98
N TYR A 419 -8.25 24.60 -6.38
CA TYR A 419 -7.50 23.72 -5.51
C TYR A 419 -6.04 24.17 -5.40
N ILE A 420 -5.48 23.97 -4.21
CA ILE A 420 -4.10 24.33 -3.89
C ILE A 420 -3.43 23.12 -3.21
N ASN A 421 -2.19 22.83 -3.62
CA ASN A 421 -1.36 21.76 -3.04
C ASN A 421 -0.77 22.12 -1.66
N GLY A 422 -1.52 22.87 -0.86
CA GLY A 422 -1.11 23.41 0.43
C GLY A 422 -2.14 23.15 1.53
N THR A 423 -1.90 23.73 2.70
CA THR A 423 -2.76 23.59 3.88
C THR A 423 -4.03 24.45 3.75
N PRO A 424 -5.04 24.26 4.62
CA PRO A 424 -6.20 25.14 4.67
C PRO A 424 -5.84 26.62 4.88
N ALA A 425 -4.77 26.91 5.64
CA ALA A 425 -4.27 28.27 5.82
C ALA A 425 -3.63 28.81 4.53
N ASP A 426 -2.83 28.01 3.82
CA ASP A 426 -2.29 28.40 2.50
C ASP A 426 -3.41 28.74 1.52
N CYS A 427 -4.52 27.98 1.55
CA CYS A 427 -5.67 28.24 0.69
C CYS A 427 -6.27 29.63 0.92
N VAL A 428 -6.51 30.00 2.17
CA VAL A 428 -7.05 31.32 2.51
C VAL A 428 -6.03 32.41 2.19
N HIS A 429 -4.76 32.20 2.54
CA HIS A 429 -3.70 33.17 2.29
C HIS A 429 -3.55 33.47 0.79
N ILE A 430 -3.45 32.44 -0.05
CA ILE A 430 -3.37 32.60 -1.51
C ILE A 430 -4.65 33.21 -2.08
N ALA A 431 -5.82 32.78 -1.59
CA ALA A 431 -7.10 33.32 -2.02
C ALA A 431 -7.13 34.86 -1.86
N LEU A 432 -6.76 35.34 -0.69
CA LEU A 432 -6.85 36.75 -0.31
C LEU A 432 -5.71 37.61 -0.88
N THR A 433 -4.52 37.05 -1.06
CA THR A 433 -3.33 37.83 -1.47
C THR A 433 -3.05 37.82 -2.96
N GLY A 434 -3.52 36.79 -3.70
CA GLY A 434 -3.10 36.62 -5.10
C GLY A 434 -4.14 36.02 -6.04
N LEU A 435 -5.19 35.36 -5.54
CA LEU A 435 -6.17 34.70 -6.41
C LEU A 435 -7.39 35.57 -6.71
N LEU A 436 -8.02 36.14 -5.68
CA LEU A 436 -9.27 36.87 -5.81
C LEU A 436 -8.99 38.31 -6.22
N SER A 437 -9.70 38.79 -7.26
CA SER A 437 -9.59 40.17 -7.72
C SER A 437 -10.25 41.19 -6.78
N VAL A 438 -11.11 40.71 -5.88
CA VAL A 438 -11.84 41.50 -4.88
C VAL A 438 -11.72 40.80 -3.54
N GLN A 439 -11.51 41.57 -2.48
CA GLN A 439 -11.49 41.03 -1.12
C GLN A 439 -12.90 40.52 -0.76
N PRO A 440 -13.06 39.26 -0.32
CA PRO A 440 -14.37 38.73 0.06
C PRO A 440 -14.88 39.38 1.35
N ASP A 441 -16.20 39.45 1.49
CA ASP A 441 -16.85 39.98 2.69
C ASP A 441 -16.76 39.01 3.89
N LEU A 442 -16.60 37.71 3.62
CA LEU A 442 -16.59 36.65 4.63
C LEU A 442 -15.75 35.46 4.14
N VAL A 443 -14.92 34.90 5.02
CA VAL A 443 -14.28 33.59 4.83
C VAL A 443 -15.07 32.53 5.58
N VAL A 444 -15.55 31.50 4.86
CA VAL A 444 -16.17 30.33 5.48
C VAL A 444 -15.25 29.12 5.29
N SER A 445 -14.86 28.50 6.39
CA SER A 445 -14.01 27.31 6.40
C SER A 445 -14.77 26.12 6.96
N GLY A 446 -14.58 24.93 6.36
CA GLY A 446 -15.26 23.70 6.80
C GLY A 446 -15.77 22.87 5.63
N ILE A 447 -16.63 21.87 5.86
CA ILE A 447 -17.09 21.41 7.18
C ILE A 447 -16.08 20.41 7.75
N ASN A 448 -15.60 20.66 8.97
CA ASN A 448 -14.79 19.69 9.69
C ASN A 448 -15.66 18.53 10.22
N HIS A 449 -15.17 17.29 10.15
CA HIS A 449 -15.82 16.17 10.82
C HIS A 449 -15.37 16.10 12.29
N GLY A 450 -16.32 16.17 13.23
CA GLY A 450 -16.05 16.21 14.67
C GLY A 450 -16.19 17.60 15.28
N GLN A 451 -16.27 17.66 16.61
CA GLN A 451 -16.42 18.91 17.35
C GLN A 451 -15.10 19.71 17.31
N ASN A 452 -15.14 20.98 16.88
CA ASN A 452 -14.05 21.92 17.14
C ASN A 452 -14.27 22.56 18.53
N MET A 453 -14.14 21.77 19.60
CA MET A 453 -14.32 22.22 20.98
C MET A 453 -13.08 21.94 21.83
N GLY A 454 -12.80 22.83 22.80
CA GLY A 454 -11.67 22.66 23.70
C GLY A 454 -10.32 22.68 22.98
N GLU A 455 -9.51 21.64 23.20
CA GLU A 455 -8.17 21.52 22.62
C GLU A 455 -8.17 21.26 21.11
N ASP A 456 -9.27 20.74 20.57
CA ASP A 456 -9.42 20.43 19.13
C ASP A 456 -9.30 21.68 18.26
N VAL A 457 -9.63 22.84 18.83
CA VAL A 457 -9.47 24.17 18.21
C VAL A 457 -8.01 24.44 17.83
N LEU A 458 -7.04 23.94 18.59
CA LEU A 458 -5.61 24.27 18.43
C LEU A 458 -4.96 23.56 17.23
N TYR A 459 -5.44 22.36 16.89
CA TYR A 459 -4.87 21.57 15.79
C TYR A 459 -5.82 21.45 14.59
N SER A 460 -7.01 22.03 14.66
CA SER A 460 -7.97 22.03 13.57
C SER A 460 -7.53 22.92 12.39
N GLY A 461 -7.31 22.29 11.23
CA GLY A 461 -7.05 23.01 9.98
C GLY A 461 -8.24 23.90 9.57
N THR A 462 -9.47 23.51 9.89
CA THR A 462 -10.66 24.33 9.63
C THR A 462 -10.66 25.61 10.45
N VAL A 463 -10.41 25.52 11.75
CA VAL A 463 -10.30 26.72 12.60
C VAL A 463 -9.11 27.58 12.15
N ALA A 464 -7.99 26.97 11.81
CA ALA A 464 -6.81 27.68 11.33
C ALA A 464 -7.09 28.48 10.05
N ALA A 465 -7.86 27.94 9.11
CA ALA A 465 -8.28 28.66 7.90
C ALA A 465 -9.14 29.89 8.24
N ALA A 466 -10.12 29.76 9.15
CA ALA A 466 -10.89 30.91 9.60
C ALA A 466 -10.01 31.95 10.31
N LEU A 467 -9.07 31.50 11.14
CA LEU A 467 -8.13 32.40 11.81
C LEU A 467 -7.25 33.15 10.81
N GLU A 468 -6.77 32.48 9.77
CA GLU A 468 -5.99 33.11 8.69
C GLU A 468 -6.80 34.20 7.96
N GLY A 469 -8.09 33.95 7.70
CA GLY A 469 -9.00 34.96 7.14
C GLY A 469 -9.11 36.19 8.03
N TYR A 470 -9.29 35.96 9.33
CA TYR A 470 -9.33 37.03 10.33
C TYR A 470 -8.01 37.82 10.43
N LEU A 471 -6.87 37.14 10.39
CA LEU A 471 -5.54 37.77 10.39
C LEU A 471 -5.33 38.63 9.13
N CYS A 472 -5.90 38.23 8.00
CA CYS A 472 -5.94 39.01 6.76
C CYS A 472 -7.00 40.13 6.77
N GLY A 473 -7.68 40.37 7.90
CA GLY A 473 -8.65 41.45 8.07
C GLY A 473 -10.04 41.16 7.51
N VAL A 474 -10.35 39.89 7.17
CA VAL A 474 -11.67 39.48 6.67
C VAL A 474 -12.43 38.75 7.79
N PRO A 475 -13.70 39.09 8.06
CA PRO A 475 -14.53 38.30 8.96
C PRO A 475 -14.52 36.82 8.56
N ALA A 476 -14.45 35.90 9.52
CA ALA A 476 -14.31 34.48 9.21
C ALA A 476 -15.11 33.59 10.16
N ILE A 477 -15.62 32.48 9.63
CA ILE A 477 -16.39 31.47 10.37
C ILE A 477 -15.82 30.09 10.06
N ALA A 478 -15.69 29.27 11.10
CA ALA A 478 -15.34 27.85 11.00
C ALA A 478 -16.56 26.97 11.29
N LEU A 479 -16.90 26.09 10.36
CA LEU A 479 -18.03 25.17 10.44
C LEU A 479 -17.56 23.75 10.75
N SER A 480 -18.27 23.08 11.65
CA SER A 480 -17.98 21.70 12.06
C SER A 480 -19.27 20.91 12.16
N GLN A 481 -19.25 19.66 11.69
CA GLN A 481 -20.34 18.72 11.83
C GLN A 481 -20.08 17.81 13.02
N VAL A 482 -21.10 17.66 13.84
CA VAL A 482 -21.08 16.83 15.05
C VAL A 482 -22.16 15.77 14.88
N ASP A 483 -21.76 14.54 14.61
CA ASP A 483 -22.71 13.44 14.60
C ASP A 483 -23.23 13.18 16.02
N ARG A 484 -24.56 13.11 16.16
CA ARG A 484 -25.21 12.65 17.38
C ARG A 484 -25.16 11.11 17.44
N GLY A 485 -23.97 10.58 17.70
CA GLY A 485 -23.79 9.17 18.09
C GLY A 485 -23.84 8.16 16.95
N TRP A 486 -23.20 7.02 17.20
CA TRP A 486 -23.10 5.89 16.29
C TRP A 486 -24.49 5.30 15.98
N GLY A 487 -24.94 5.48 14.74
CA GLY A 487 -26.10 4.79 14.18
C GLY A 487 -27.07 5.75 13.51
N GLU A 488 -26.93 5.88 12.18
CA GLU A 488 -27.94 6.28 11.16
C GLU A 488 -27.33 7.19 10.09
N LEU A 489 -26.70 6.61 9.07
CA LEU A 489 -26.28 7.29 7.83
C LEU A 489 -27.45 7.51 6.84
N SER A 490 -28.70 7.41 7.29
CA SER A 490 -29.89 7.45 6.43
C SER A 490 -30.75 8.71 6.58
N SER A 491 -30.26 9.78 7.19
CA SER A 491 -31.08 10.97 7.49
C SER A 491 -30.47 12.32 7.06
N CYS A 492 -29.65 12.34 6.01
CA CYS A 492 -29.37 13.57 5.26
C CYS A 492 -30.06 13.50 3.89
N ALA A 493 -31.35 13.84 3.90
CA ALA A 493 -32.16 14.17 2.73
C ALA A 493 -32.91 15.48 3.02
#